data_AF-A0A090T7I4-F1
#
_entry.id   AF-A0A090T7I4-F1
#
_cell.length_a   1.000
_cell.length_b   1.000
_cell.length_c   1.000
_cell.angle_alpha   90.00
_cell.angle_beta   90.00
_cell.angle_gamma   90.00
#
_symmetry.space_group_name_H-M   'P 1'
#
loop_
_entity.id
_entity.type
_entity.pdbx_description
1 polymer ?
#
loop_
_entity_poly.entity_id
_entity_poly.type
_entity_poly.pdbx_seq_one_letter_code
_entity_poly.pdbx_strand_id
1 'polypeptide(L)' 'MSQRLEQAKLRLSAGNANIAITALELGFNDQSHLTRAFKAHFGLTPGQFVKQHSGD' A
#
# COMPACT_ATOMS: atom_id res chain seq x y z
N MET A 1 -3.88 0.97 -13.84
CA MET A 1 -3.52 1.52 -12.51
C MET A 1 -4.13 0.72 -11.35
N SER A 2 -5.37 0.22 -11.47
CA SER A 2 -6.12 -0.42 -10.36
C SER A 2 -5.53 -1.73 -9.84
N GLN A 3 -5.11 -2.65 -10.73
CA GLN A 3 -4.57 -3.95 -10.29
C GLN A 3 -3.35 -3.83 -9.36
N ARG A 4 -2.46 -2.87 -9.60
CA ARG A 4 -1.28 -2.65 -8.73
C ARG A 4 -1.72 -2.19 -7.34
N LEU A 5 -2.76 -1.38 -7.25
CA LEU A 5 -3.30 -0.87 -5.99
C LEU A 5 -4.01 -1.97 -5.19
N GLU A 6 -4.76 -2.84 -5.87
CA GLU A 6 -5.36 -4.04 -5.25
C GLU A 6 -4.29 -5.01 -4.73
N GLN A 7 -3.22 -5.24 -5.51
CA GLN A 7 -2.07 -6.04 -5.07
C GLN A 7 -1.36 -5.40 -3.87
N ALA A 8 -1.17 -4.07 -3.86
CA ALA A 8 -0.65 -3.36 -2.70
C ALA A 8 -1.52 -3.62 -1.47
N LYS A 9 -2.84 -3.50 -1.59
CA LYS A 9 -3.77 -3.74 -0.48
C LYS A 9 -3.63 -5.17 0.07
N LEU A 10 -3.58 -6.18 -0.79
CA LEU A 10 -3.40 -7.58 -0.38
C LEU A 10 -2.10 -7.78 0.40
N ARG A 11 -0.97 -7.26 -0.11
CA ARG A 11 0.33 -7.39 0.58
C ARG A 11 0.35 -6.63 1.90
N LEU A 12 -0.17 -5.41 1.93
CA LEU A 12 -0.23 -4.58 3.13
C LEU A 12 -1.18 -5.15 4.20
N SER A 13 -2.21 -5.92 3.79
CA SER A 13 -3.13 -6.60 4.72
C SER A 13 -2.49 -7.78 5.43
N ALA A 14 -1.41 -8.34 4.88
CA ALA A 14 -0.70 -9.47 5.48
C ALA A 14 0.21 -9.08 6.66
N GLY A 15 0.14 -7.82 7.14
CA GLY A 15 0.74 -7.38 8.41
C GLY A 15 2.26 -7.14 8.39
N ASN A 16 3.01 -7.74 7.46
CA ASN A 16 4.47 -7.69 7.40
C ASN A 16 5.05 -6.89 6.22
N ALA A 17 4.20 -6.26 5.40
CA ALA A 17 4.67 -5.62 4.18
C ALA A 17 5.21 -4.20 4.43
N ASN A 18 6.49 -4.01 4.12
CA ASN A 18 7.10 -2.68 4.06
C ASN A 18 6.52 -1.91 2.86
N ILE A 19 5.95 -0.73 3.12
CA ILE A 19 5.28 0.10 2.12
C ILE A 19 6.25 0.56 1.02
N ALA A 20 7.51 0.84 1.39
CA ALA A 20 8.53 1.27 0.43
C ALA A 20 8.91 0.12 -0.52
N ILE A 21 9.10 -1.09 0.02
CA ILE A 21 9.38 -2.29 -0.79
C ILE A 21 8.19 -2.61 -1.70
N THR A 22 6.97 -2.59 -1.14
CA THR A 22 5.73 -2.83 -1.88
C THR A 22 5.56 -1.83 -3.04
N ALA A 23 5.93 -0.57 -2.84
CA ALA A 23 5.92 0.44 -3.90
C ALA A 23 6.86 0.05 -5.05
N LEU A 24 8.11 -0.31 -4.73
CA LEU A 24 9.10 -0.71 -5.73
C LEU A 24 8.69 -1.99 -6.48
N GLU A 25 8.23 -3.01 -5.76
CA GLU A 25 7.79 -4.29 -6.35
C GLU A 25 6.60 -4.14 -7.29
N LEU A 26 5.72 -3.17 -7.03
CA LEU A 26 4.55 -2.88 -7.87
C LEU A 26 4.85 -1.88 -8.98
N GLY A 27 6.09 -1.42 -9.12
CA GLY A 27 6.54 -0.49 -10.15
C GLY A 27 6.15 0.97 -9.89
N PHE A 28 5.99 1.38 -8.63
CA PHE A 28 5.97 2.78 -8.23
C PHE A 28 7.41 3.28 -8.05
N ASN A 29 7.66 4.54 -8.42
CA ASN A 29 8.97 5.17 -8.21
C ASN A 29 9.37 5.18 -6.73
N ASP A 30 8.41 5.44 -5.84
CA ASP A 30 8.67 5.61 -4.43
C ASP A 30 7.38 5.46 -3.59
N GLN A 31 7.56 5.32 -2.28
CA GLN A 31 6.50 5.20 -1.30
C GLN A 31 5.48 6.36 -1.38
N SER A 32 5.95 7.58 -1.64
CA SER A 32 5.10 8.77 -1.76
C SER A 32 4.15 8.65 -2.95
N HIS A 33 4.64 8.16 -4.10
CA HIS A 33 3.81 7.93 -5.27
C HIS A 33 2.73 6.86 -5.01
N LEU A 34 3.11 5.73 -4.38
CA LEU A 34 2.15 4.70 -3.94
C LEU A 34 1.13 5.29 -2.98
N THR A 35 1.57 6.07 -1.98
CA THR A 35 0.70 6.66 -0.94
C THR A 35 -0.37 7.57 -1.54
N ARG A 36 0.02 8.43 -2.49
CA ARG A 36 -0.90 9.33 -3.19
C ARG A 36 -1.92 8.54 -4.02
N ALA A 37 -1.45 7.57 -4.80
CA ALA A 37 -2.31 6.73 -5.64
C ALA A 37 -3.27 5.86 -4.80
N PHE A 38 -2.77 5.28 -3.72
CA PHE A 38 -3.53 4.42 -2.82
C PHE A 38 -4.58 5.22 -2.05
N LYS A 39 -4.24 6.42 -1.54
CA LYS A 39 -5.22 7.33 -0.93
C LYS A 39 -6.27 7.81 -1.93
N ALA A 40 -5.89 8.13 -3.16
CA ALA A 40 -6.83 8.54 -4.20
C ALA A 40 -7.82 7.42 -4.58
N HIS A 41 -7.40 6.15 -4.49
CA HIS A 41 -8.22 5.01 -4.90
C HIS A 41 -9.03 4.39 -3.75
N PHE A 42 -8.45 4.27 -2.54
CA PHE A 42 -9.07 3.62 -1.38
C PHE A 42 -9.52 4.60 -0.29
N GLY A 43 -9.24 5.90 -0.42
CA GLY A 43 -9.60 6.93 0.55
C GLY A 43 -8.70 6.99 1.80
N LEU A 44 -7.78 6.04 1.97
CA LEU A 44 -6.90 5.90 3.13
C LEU A 44 -5.47 5.65 2.69
N THR A 45 -4.48 6.04 3.50
CA THR A 45 -3.06 5.82 3.17
C THR A 45 -2.64 4.38 3.48
N PRO A 46 -1.66 3.80 2.77
CA PRO A 46 -1.18 2.45 3.03
C PRO A 46 -0.66 2.27 4.46
N GLY A 47 -0.05 3.29 5.06
CA GLY A 47 0.41 3.23 6.47
C GLY A 47 -0.72 3.12 7.48
N GLN A 48 -1.84 3.83 7.25
CA GLN A 48 -3.05 3.68 8.06
C GLN A 48 -3.64 2.28 7.89
N PHE A 49 -3.69 1.76 6.65
CA PHE A 49 -4.20 0.42 6.36
C PHE A 49 -3.41 -0.67 7.08
N VAL A 50 -2.07 -0.63 6.99
CA VAL A 50 -1.18 -1.56 7.70
C VAL A 50 -1.37 -1.44 9.21
N LYS A 51 -1.40 -0.22 9.75
CA LYS A 51 -1.59 0.00 11.19
C LYS A 51 -2.92 -0.55 11.72
N GLN A 52 -3.96 -0.58 10.90
CA GLN A 52 -5.24 -1.22 11.25
C GLN A 52 -5.19 -2.75 11.22
N HIS A 53 -4.28 -3.35 10.45
CA HIS A 53 -4.16 -4.82 10.29
C HIS A 53 -3.00 -5.43 11.08
N SER A 54 -2.00 -4.65 11.49
CA SER A 54 -0.85 -5.09 12.30
C SER A 54 -1.13 -5.11 13.81
N GLY A 55 -2.39 -5.04 14.22
CA GLY A 55 -2.81 -4.92 15.63
C GLY A 55 -3.72 -6.04 16.13
N ASP A 56 -3.74 -7.20 15.46
CA ASP A 56 -4.38 -8.44 15.94
C ASP A 56 -3.33 -9.38 16.56
#